data_AF-A0A965ACN3-F1
#
_entry.id   AF-A0A965ACN3-F1
#
_cell.length_a   1.000
_cell.length_b   1.000
_cell.length_c   1.000
_cell.angle_alpha   90.00
_cell.angle_beta   90.00
_cell.angle_gamma   90.00
#
_symmetry.space_group_name_H-M   'P 1'
#
loop_
_entity.id
_entity.type
_entity.pdbx_description
1 polymer ?
#
loop_
_entity_poly.entity_id
_entity_poly.type
_entity_poly.pdbx_seq_one_letter_code
_entity_poly.pdbx_strand_id
1 'polypeptide(L)'
;HNCEEEVDEDNKYCYKATCYATTRLLAEKLNIPKERYTVCFQSRLDKKWLEPFSDKVVEECAKKGMKKILVFSPAFTADCLETTIEIGEEYQEIFEEHGGEKVQLVESLNSHPLWIDCLKDIVLKN
;
A
#
# COMPACT_ATOMS: atom_id res chain seq x y z
N HIS A 1 7.91 0.73 -20.91
CA HIS A 1 8.58 0.30 -19.67
C HIS A 1 7.62 -0.49 -18.81
N ASN A 2 8.05 -1.61 -18.25
CA ASN A 2 7.21 -2.42 -17.39
C ASN A 2 7.34 -1.98 -15.93
N CYS A 3 6.67 -0.88 -15.57
CA CYS A 3 6.73 -0.30 -14.23
C CYS A 3 6.14 -1.23 -13.14
N GLU A 4 5.50 -2.35 -13.48
CA GLU A 4 4.92 -3.27 -12.50
C GLU A 4 5.86 -4.42 -12.13
N GLU A 5 6.89 -4.68 -12.96
CA GLU A 5 7.76 -5.85 -12.83
C GLU A 5 9.19 -5.51 -12.43
N GLU A 6 9.73 -4.37 -12.86
CA GLU A 6 11.13 -4.03 -12.61
C GLU A 6 11.39 -2.53 -12.48
N VAL A 7 12.52 -2.20 -11.86
CA VAL A 7 13.07 -0.84 -11.85
C VAL A 7 14.38 -0.83 -12.64
N ASP A 8 14.47 0.06 -13.61
CA ASP A 8 15.61 0.25 -14.52
C ASP A 8 16.10 1.72 -14.50
N GLU A 9 17.14 2.04 -15.26
CA GLU A 9 17.69 3.40 -15.32
C GLU A 9 16.69 4.45 -15.86
N ASP A 10 15.76 4.03 -16.71
CA ASP A 10 14.78 4.91 -17.35
C ASP A 10 13.59 5.20 -16.40
N ASN A 11 13.28 4.27 -15.48
CA ASN A 11 12.10 4.33 -14.64
C ASN A 11 12.39 4.47 -13.13
N LYS A 12 13.65 4.58 -12.70
CA LYS A 12 14.06 4.70 -11.28
C LYS A 12 13.41 5.85 -10.49
N TYR A 13 12.88 6.87 -11.18
CA TYR A 13 12.14 7.98 -10.59
C TYR A 13 10.61 7.91 -10.83
N CYS A 14 10.13 6.84 -11.49
CA CYS A 14 8.70 6.62 -11.71
C CYS A 14 8.04 6.14 -10.43
N TYR A 15 7.07 6.91 -9.92
CA TYR A 15 6.32 6.56 -8.70
C TYR A 15 5.67 5.17 -8.77
N LYS A 16 5.04 4.83 -9.90
CA LYS A 16 4.43 3.50 -10.08
C LYS A 16 5.50 2.40 -9.96
N ALA A 17 6.66 2.59 -10.60
CA ALA A 17 7.74 1.60 -10.56
C ALA A 17 8.29 1.38 -9.15
N THR A 18 8.51 2.47 -8.41
CA THR A 18 9.04 2.40 -7.03
C THR A 18 8.01 1.82 -6.05
N CYS A 19 6.71 2.10 -6.22
CA CYS A 19 5.65 1.46 -5.43
C CYS A 19 5.65 -0.07 -5.60
N TYR A 20 5.60 -0.55 -6.85
CA TYR A 20 5.60 -1.99 -7.13
C TYR A 20 6.90 -2.66 -6.66
N ALA A 21 8.06 -2.01 -6.83
CA ALA A 21 9.34 -2.53 -6.33
C ALA A 21 9.38 -2.65 -4.81
N THR A 22 8.92 -1.61 -4.10
CA THR A 22 8.84 -1.63 -2.63
C THR A 22 7.94 -2.76 -2.15
N THR A 23 6.77 -2.95 -2.77
CA THR A 23 5.87 -4.06 -2.43
C THR A 23 6.52 -5.43 -2.66
N ARG A 24 7.21 -5.64 -3.79
CA ARG A 24 7.89 -6.92 -4.07
C ARG A 24 8.97 -7.23 -3.02
N LEU A 25 9.82 -6.24 -2.68
CA LEU A 25 10.88 -6.40 -1.69
C LEU A 25 10.32 -6.71 -0.28
N LEU A 26 9.20 -6.06 0.10
CA LEU A 26 8.53 -6.34 1.36
C LEU A 26 7.90 -7.73 1.39
N ALA A 27 7.19 -8.12 0.33
CA ALA A 27 6.57 -9.43 0.21
C ALA A 27 7.62 -10.55 0.26
N GLU A 28 8.74 -10.39 -0.45
CA GLU A 28 9.87 -11.32 -0.40
C GLU A 28 10.43 -11.42 1.03
N LYS A 29 10.70 -10.28 1.69
CA LYS A 29 11.26 -10.26 3.05
C LYS A 29 10.33 -10.91 4.08
N LEU A 30 9.02 -10.81 3.89
CA LEU A 30 7.98 -11.37 4.77
C LEU A 30 7.51 -12.77 4.33
N ASN A 31 8.08 -13.33 3.25
CA ASN A 31 7.65 -14.60 2.65
C ASN A 31 6.15 -14.64 2.28
N ILE A 32 5.61 -13.52 1.77
CA ILE A 32 4.24 -13.44 1.28
C ILE A 32 4.24 -13.81 -0.21
N PRO A 33 3.51 -14.86 -0.62
CA PRO A 33 3.51 -15.28 -2.02
C PRO A 33 2.70 -14.31 -2.90
N LYS A 34 3.01 -14.27 -4.21
CA LYS A 34 2.50 -13.26 -5.15
C LYS A 34 0.98 -13.21 -5.25
N GLU A 35 0.32 -14.35 -5.07
CA GLU A 35 -1.13 -14.50 -5.10
C GLU A 35 -1.84 -14.02 -3.83
N ARG A 36 -1.10 -13.65 -2.78
CA ARG A 36 -1.62 -13.21 -1.47
C ARG A 36 -1.53 -11.71 -1.23
N TYR A 37 -1.06 -10.93 -2.19
CA TYR A 37 -1.02 -9.47 -2.11
C TYR A 37 -1.35 -8.83 -3.46
N THR A 38 -1.69 -7.54 -3.42
CA THR A 38 -1.87 -6.71 -4.61
C THR A 38 -1.40 -5.28 -4.30
N VAL A 39 -1.22 -4.46 -5.35
CA VAL A 39 -0.92 -3.04 -5.25
C VAL A 39 -2.11 -2.25 -5.78
N CYS A 40 -2.53 -1.22 -5.05
CA CYS A 40 -3.61 -0.33 -5.44
C CYS A 40 -3.28 1.11 -5.03
N PHE A 41 -4.01 2.07 -5.59
CA PHE A 41 -3.76 3.48 -5.45
C PHE A 41 -5.00 4.21 -4.93
N GLN A 42 -4.78 5.03 -3.91
CA GLN A 42 -5.82 5.73 -3.16
C GLN A 42 -5.88 7.23 -3.48
N SER A 43 -6.86 7.93 -2.91
CA SER A 43 -6.95 9.40 -2.88
C SER A 43 -6.87 10.04 -4.28
N ARG A 44 -7.86 9.76 -5.13
CA ARG A 44 -7.99 10.36 -6.48
C ARG A 44 -8.96 11.55 -6.48
N LEU A 45 -8.66 12.57 -7.29
CA LEU A 45 -9.59 13.67 -7.58
C LEU A 45 -10.39 13.44 -8.88
N ASP A 46 -9.83 12.71 -9.87
CA ASP A 46 -10.48 12.41 -11.14
C ASP A 46 -10.08 11.03 -11.71
N LYS A 47 -10.46 10.72 -12.96
CA LYS A 47 -10.21 9.42 -13.61
C LYS A 47 -8.84 9.28 -14.29
N LYS A 48 -7.95 10.28 -14.22
CA LYS A 48 -6.61 10.22 -14.86
C LYS A 48 -5.51 9.71 -13.93
N TRP A 49 -5.89 9.13 -12.80
CA TRP A 49 -4.99 8.67 -11.75
C TRP A 49 -4.52 7.23 -11.99
N LEU A 50 -3.53 6.80 -11.21
CA LEU A 50 -3.01 5.44 -11.28
C LEU A 50 -4.08 4.43 -10.83
N GLU A 51 -4.19 3.35 -11.60
CA GLU A 51 -5.05 2.20 -11.33
C GLU A 51 -4.19 0.99 -10.93
N PRO A 52 -4.76 0.02 -10.18
CA PRO A 52 -6.16 -0.07 -9.76
C PRO A 52 -6.48 0.79 -8.54
N PHE A 53 -7.73 1.24 -8.42
CA PHE A 53 -8.17 2.06 -7.30
C PHE A 53 -8.45 1.25 -6.04
N SER A 54 -7.94 1.70 -4.90
CA SER A 54 -8.04 0.99 -3.62
C SER A 54 -9.48 0.71 -3.19
N ASP A 55 -10.40 1.68 -3.30
CA ASP A 55 -11.83 1.50 -3.00
C ASP A 55 -12.47 0.35 -3.80
N LYS A 56 -12.14 0.27 -5.10
CA LYS A 56 -12.62 -0.80 -5.99
C LYS A 56 -12.00 -2.14 -5.66
N VAL A 57 -10.71 -2.17 -5.34
CA VAL A 57 -10.01 -3.40 -4.96
C VAL A 57 -10.56 -3.96 -3.65
N VAL A 58 -10.82 -3.12 -2.65
CA VAL A 58 -11.42 -3.51 -1.36
C VAL A 58 -12.83 -4.10 -1.59
N GLU A 59 -13.67 -3.42 -2.37
CA GLU A 59 -15.00 -3.90 -2.77
C GLU A 59 -14.92 -5.28 -3.46
N GLU A 60 -14.00 -5.45 -4.42
CA GLU A 60 -13.80 -6.72 -5.12
C GLU A 60 -13.33 -7.84 -4.20
N CYS A 61 -12.42 -7.54 -3.26
CA CYS A 61 -11.95 -8.52 -2.27
C CYS A 61 -13.11 -9.07 -1.44
N ALA A 62 -14.02 -8.21 -0.98
CA ALA A 62 -15.22 -8.61 -0.25
C ALA A 62 -16.14 -9.48 -1.12
N LYS A 63 -16.41 -9.05 -2.37
CA LYS A 63 -17.23 -9.81 -3.34
C LYS A 63 -16.64 -11.17 -3.70
N LYS A 64 -15.31 -11.31 -3.65
CA LYS A 64 -14.59 -12.59 -3.83
C LYS A 64 -14.66 -13.50 -2.59
N GLY A 65 -15.33 -13.07 -1.52
CA GLY A 65 -15.56 -13.84 -0.30
C GLY A 65 -14.46 -13.70 0.74
N MET A 66 -13.51 -12.77 0.57
CA MET A 66 -12.48 -12.52 1.58
C MET A 66 -13.12 -11.91 2.83
N LYS A 67 -12.81 -12.46 4.00
CA LYS A 67 -13.36 -11.99 5.28
C LYS A 67 -12.47 -11.00 5.99
N LYS A 68 -11.15 -11.10 5.81
CA LYS A 68 -10.17 -10.24 6.46
C LYS A 68 -9.10 -9.86 5.46
N ILE A 69 -8.79 -8.56 5.39
CA ILE A 69 -7.69 -8.03 4.59
C ILE A 69 -6.79 -7.17 5.47
N LEU A 70 -5.49 -7.19 5.16
CA LEU A 70 -4.48 -6.34 5.77
C LEU A 70 -4.08 -5.29 4.74
N VAL A 71 -4.12 -4.02 5.11
CA VAL A 71 -3.79 -2.89 4.23
C VAL A 71 -2.61 -2.14 4.81
N PHE A 72 -1.64 -1.83 3.96
CA PHE A 72 -0.43 -1.11 4.32
C PHE A 72 -0.17 -0.02 3.28
N SER A 73 0.14 1.20 3.73
CA SER A 73 0.39 2.36 2.86
C SER A 73 1.87 2.81 2.96
N PRO A 74 2.80 2.14 2.25
CA PRO A 74 4.24 2.44 2.36
C PRO A 74 4.65 3.82 1.85
N ALA A 75 3.79 4.48 1.06
CA ALA A 75 4.05 5.82 0.55
C ALA A 75 3.90 6.91 1.63
N PHE A 76 3.28 6.58 2.77
CA PHE A 76 3.14 7.44 3.94
C PHE A 76 3.88 6.82 5.12
N THR A 77 4.90 7.52 5.62
CA THR A 77 5.71 7.01 6.75
C THR A 77 5.11 7.35 8.11
N ALA A 78 4.10 8.22 8.16
CA ALA A 78 3.43 8.65 9.38
C ALA A 78 1.92 8.66 9.17
N ASP A 79 1.16 8.51 10.25
CA ASP A 79 -0.30 8.55 10.18
C ASP A 79 -0.81 9.91 9.71
N CYS A 80 -1.76 9.87 8.78
CA CYS A 80 -2.43 11.03 8.23
C CYS A 80 -3.90 10.71 7.95
N LEU A 81 -4.64 11.70 7.46
CA LEU A 81 -6.06 11.53 7.17
C LEU A 81 -6.30 10.38 6.19
N GLU A 82 -5.45 10.28 5.17
CA GLU A 82 -5.49 9.27 4.12
C GLU A 82 -5.15 7.86 4.61
N THR A 83 -4.55 7.69 5.80
CA THR A 83 -4.35 6.37 6.41
C THR A 83 -5.43 6.06 7.42
N THR A 84 -5.62 6.91 8.44
CA THR A 84 -6.49 6.57 9.57
C THR A 84 -7.97 6.62 9.21
N ILE A 85 -8.40 7.57 8.36
CA ILE A 85 -9.81 7.73 8.00
C ILE A 85 -10.12 6.97 6.71
N GLU A 86 -9.41 7.25 5.60
CA GLU A 86 -9.73 6.61 4.30
C GLU A 86 -9.54 5.07 4.39
N ILE A 87 -8.39 4.58 4.86
CA ILE A 87 -8.17 3.13 4.97
C ILE A 87 -8.83 2.55 6.23
N GLY A 88 -8.68 3.22 7.38
CA GLY A 88 -9.11 2.68 8.66
C GLY A 88 -10.62 2.63 8.85
N GLU A 89 -11.34 3.60 8.29
CA GLU A 89 -12.79 3.75 8.45
C GLU A 89 -13.52 3.53 7.13
N GLU A 90 -13.25 4.33 6.09
CA GLU A 90 -14.04 4.27 4.84
C GLU A 90 -13.89 2.92 4.12
N TYR A 91 -12.66 2.38 4.02
CA TYR A 91 -12.47 1.06 3.41
C TYR A 91 -13.02 -0.06 4.29
N GLN A 92 -13.04 0.10 5.61
CA GLN A 92 -13.68 -0.84 6.52
C GLN A 92 -15.19 -0.90 6.27
N GLU A 93 -15.84 0.24 6.07
CA GLU A 93 -17.26 0.34 5.71
C GLU A 93 -17.53 -0.31 4.34
N ILE A 94 -16.78 0.06 3.30
CA ILE A 94 -16.93 -0.52 1.95
C ILE A 94 -16.78 -2.05 1.99
N PHE A 95 -15.82 -2.55 2.76
CA PHE A 95 -15.55 -3.98 2.86
C PHE A 95 -16.71 -4.73 3.54
N GLU A 96 -17.24 -4.18 4.65
CA GLU A 96 -18.38 -4.75 5.38
C GLU A 96 -19.67 -4.73 4.55
N GLU A 97 -19.96 -3.63 3.85
CA GLU A 97 -21.12 -3.51 2.96
C GLU A 97 -21.15 -4.60 1.87
N HIS A 98 -19.98 -5.09 1.47
CA HIS A 98 -19.83 -6.09 0.42
C HIS A 98 -19.54 -7.50 0.96
N GLY A 99 -19.69 -7.72 2.27
CA GLY A 99 -19.64 -9.04 2.90
C GLY A 99 -18.27 -9.46 3.49
N GLY A 100 -17.32 -8.53 3.55
CA GLY A 100 -16.11 -8.64 4.36
C GLY A 100 -16.40 -8.42 5.86
N GLU A 101 -15.41 -8.64 6.72
CA GLU A 101 -15.54 -8.49 8.18
C GLU A 101 -14.51 -7.53 8.78
N LYS A 102 -13.28 -7.51 8.27
CA LYS A 102 -12.23 -6.65 8.81
C LYS A 102 -11.24 -6.17 7.77
N VAL A 103 -11.06 -4.86 7.72
CA VAL A 103 -9.88 -4.20 7.17
C VAL A 103 -8.95 -3.85 8.34
N GLN A 104 -7.76 -4.43 8.35
CA GLN A 104 -6.72 -4.10 9.31
C GLN A 104 -5.71 -3.16 8.66
N LEU A 105 -5.69 -1.91 9.09
CA LEU A 105 -4.59 -0.99 8.76
C LEU A 105 -3.34 -1.40 9.54
N VAL A 106 -2.22 -1.53 8.82
CA VAL A 106 -0.88 -1.62 9.44
C VAL A 106 -0.47 -0.22 9.87
N GLU A 107 -0.03 -0.10 11.12
CA GLU A 107 0.47 1.17 11.67
C GLU A 107 1.60 1.73 10.82
N SER A 108 1.58 3.05 10.60
CA SER A 108 2.67 3.75 9.94
C SER A 108 3.94 3.69 10.79
N LEU A 109 5.10 3.93 10.17
CA LEU A 109 6.38 3.90 10.88
C LEU A 109 6.46 4.96 12.00
N ASN A 110 5.77 6.09 11.84
CA ASN A 110 5.67 7.17 12.82
C ASN A 110 7.06 7.54 13.38
N SER A 111 7.22 7.53 14.70
CA SER A 111 8.49 7.78 15.39
C SER A 111 9.18 6.50 15.85
N HIS A 112 8.89 5.34 15.22
CA HIS A 112 9.47 4.07 15.62
C HIS A 112 11.01 4.15 15.59
N PRO A 113 11.73 3.73 16.65
CA PRO A 113 13.18 3.90 16.75
C PRO A 113 13.95 3.33 15.55
N LEU A 114 13.55 2.16 15.04
CA LEU A 114 14.17 1.57 13.84
C LEU A 114 14.03 2.44 12.58
N TRP A 115 12.93 3.19 12.45
CA TRP A 115 12.75 4.11 11.33
C TRP A 115 13.64 5.34 11.49
N ILE A 116 13.76 5.88 12.70
CA ILE A 116 14.67 6.98 13.00
C ILE A 116 16.13 6.58 12.73
N ASP A 117 16.53 5.37 13.13
CA ASP A 117 17.87 4.85 12.85
C ASP A 117 18.09 4.66 11.34
N CYS A 118 17.09 4.17 10.61
CA CYS A 118 17.13 4.06 9.15
C CYS A 118 17.32 5.45 8.48
N LEU A 119 16.56 6.46 8.91
CA LEU A 119 16.70 7.83 8.40
C LEU A 119 18.09 8.41 8.68
N LYS A 120 18.61 8.21 9.90
CA LYS A 120 19.98 8.59 10.26
C LYS A 120 21.00 7.94 9.32
N ASP A 121 20.85 6.64 9.08
CA ASP A 121 21.72 5.90 8.17
C ASP A 121 21.65 6.43 6.74
N ILE A 122 20.45 6.76 6.23
CA ILE A 122 20.27 7.35 4.89
C ILE A 122 20.99 8.69 4.79
N VAL A 123 20.88 9.54 5.80
CA VAL A 123 21.53 10.87 5.82
C VAL A 123 23.06 10.73 5.89
N LEU A 124 23.58 9.82 6.71
CA LEU A 124 25.02 9.66 6.93
C LEU A 124 25.74 8.85 5.83
N LYS A 125 25.02 8.04 5.04
CA LYS A 125 25.59 7.26 3.92
C LYS A 125 25.66 8.04 2.61
N ASN A 126 25.13 9.26 2.55
CA ASN A 126 25.32 10.17 1.41
C ASN A 126 26.70 10.82 1.43
#